data_AF-A0A494T7M8-F1
#
_entry.id   AF-A0A494T7M8-F1
#
_cell.length_a   1.000
_cell.length_b   1.000
_cell.length_c   1.000
_cell.angle_alpha   90.00
_cell.angle_beta   90.00
_cell.angle_gamma   90.00
#
_symmetry.space_group_name_H-M   'P 1'
#
loop_
_entity.id
_entity.type
_entity.pdbx_description
1 polymer ?
#
loop_
_entity_poly.entity_id
_entity_poly.type
_entity_poly.pdbx_seq_one_letter_code
_entity_poly.pdbx_strand_id
1 'polypeptide(L)'
;MRDLRVVGLEPDGQYVICADPKTGDKFRLPADDKLRAASRGDIARLGQIEIEMDSLLRPKEIQARIRAGATVEQVASDSGMALSRVEVFAHPVLLERSQAASMAQAGHPLRHDGPAVQTLAEVVALAFRARGHHLDEATWDAWRDEDNKWVAQLQWQAGRTTNKAHWQFLPDGHGGTITPLDDAASELVDPDFGRQLRGLAPVRALEVAPEESQQTFDEYYGVEADSELEADAVEDAPVVVTEPKHDAAPAPKKDKKGKPAMPSWEDVLLGVRSNGHN
;
A
#
# COMPACT_ATOMS: atom_id res chain seq x y z
N MET A 1 -0.06 -51.81 -16.16
CA MET A 1 1.20 -51.09 -15.95
C MET A 1 2.33 -51.84 -16.63
N ARG A 2 3.34 -51.14 -17.15
CA ARG A 2 4.60 -51.77 -17.58
C ARG A 2 5.59 -51.62 -16.45
N ASP A 3 6.26 -52.71 -16.09
CA ASP A 3 7.26 -52.71 -15.03
C ASP A 3 8.60 -52.26 -15.62
N LEU A 4 9.22 -51.27 -14.99
CA LEU A 4 10.55 -50.79 -15.37
C LEU A 4 11.58 -51.26 -14.35
N ARG A 5 12.80 -51.55 -14.81
CA ARG A 5 13.94 -51.90 -13.95
C ARG A 5 14.88 -50.72 -13.84
N VAL A 6 15.33 -50.39 -12.63
CA VAL A 6 16.39 -49.41 -12.41
C VAL A 6 17.72 -49.97 -12.94
N VAL A 7 18.34 -49.23 -13.87
CA VAL A 7 19.62 -49.60 -14.51
C VAL A 7 20.78 -48.85 -13.88
N GLY A 8 20.58 -47.59 -13.50
CA GLY A 8 21.64 -46.79 -12.88
C GLY A 8 21.22 -45.35 -12.58
N LEU A 9 22.21 -44.54 -12.18
CA LEU A 9 22.07 -43.11 -11.92
C LEU A 9 22.91 -42.36 -12.96
N GLU A 10 22.40 -41.23 -13.46
CA GLU A 10 23.15 -40.33 -14.32
C GLU A 10 24.35 -39.71 -13.54
N PRO A 11 25.47 -39.34 -14.20
CA PRO A 11 26.69 -38.89 -13.49
C PRO A 11 26.51 -37.66 -12.61
N ASP A 12 25.49 -36.84 -12.89
CA ASP A 12 25.11 -35.65 -12.12
C ASP A 12 24.26 -35.96 -10.89
N GLY A 13 23.78 -37.21 -10.75
CA GLY A 13 22.89 -37.63 -9.68
C GLY A 13 21.47 -37.05 -9.74
N GLN A 14 21.12 -36.31 -10.80
CA GLN A 14 19.80 -35.69 -10.94
C GLN A 14 18.75 -36.62 -11.53
N TYR A 15 19.15 -37.68 -12.23
CA TYR A 15 18.22 -38.61 -12.87
C TYR A 15 18.56 -40.07 -12.60
N VAL A 16 17.53 -40.86 -12.32
CA VAL A 16 17.57 -42.32 -12.28
C VAL A 16 17.20 -42.86 -13.67
N ILE A 17 18.04 -43.72 -14.21
CA ILE A 17 17.81 -44.38 -15.50
C ILE A 17 17.10 -45.71 -15.25
N CYS A 18 15.91 -45.85 -15.81
CA CYS A 18 15.12 -47.07 -15.82
C CYS A 18 15.08 -47.64 -17.23
N ALA A 19 14.93 -48.95 -17.36
CA ALA A 19 14.73 -49.60 -18.65
C ALA A 19 13.55 -50.57 -18.61
N ASP A 20 12.82 -50.66 -19.72
CA ASP A 20 11.81 -51.69 -19.93
C ASP A 20 12.52 -53.03 -20.18
N PRO A 21 12.28 -54.07 -19.35
CA PRO A 21 12.95 -55.37 -19.50
C PRO A 21 12.54 -56.13 -20.76
N LYS A 22 11.42 -55.76 -21.40
CA LYS A 22 10.90 -56.43 -22.62
C LYS A 22 11.35 -55.74 -23.91
N THR A 23 11.39 -54.41 -23.92
CA THR A 23 11.77 -53.65 -25.13
C THR A 23 13.20 -53.13 -25.10
N GLY A 24 13.81 -53.01 -23.92
CA GLY A 24 15.13 -52.40 -23.74
C GLY A 24 15.13 -50.88 -23.78
N ASP A 25 13.96 -50.24 -23.94
CA ASP A 25 13.83 -48.79 -23.97
C ASP A 25 14.25 -48.19 -22.64
N LYS A 26 15.04 -47.11 -22.70
CA LYS A 26 15.53 -46.39 -21.52
C LYS A 26 14.68 -45.16 -21.25
N PHE A 27 14.31 -44.98 -19.99
CA PHE A 27 13.55 -43.84 -19.48
C PHE A 27 14.36 -43.17 -18.38
N ARG A 28 14.30 -41.85 -18.32
CA ARG A 28 14.89 -41.06 -17.23
C ARG A 28 13.80 -40.60 -16.28
N LEU A 29 14.06 -40.74 -14.98
CA LEU A 29 13.19 -40.29 -13.90
C LEU A 29 13.97 -39.27 -13.05
N PRO A 30 13.44 -38.07 -12.77
CA PRO A 30 14.09 -37.13 -11.86
C PRO A 30 14.30 -37.76 -10.49
N ALA A 31 15.49 -37.60 -9.93
CA ALA A 31 15.85 -38.02 -8.57
C ALA A 31 15.37 -36.97 -7.54
N ASP A 32 14.09 -36.64 -7.58
CA ASP A 32 13.45 -35.66 -6.71
C ASP A 32 13.00 -36.27 -5.37
N ASP A 33 12.47 -35.44 -4.47
CA ASP A 33 11.97 -35.92 -3.19
C ASP A 33 10.73 -36.82 -3.33
N LYS A 34 10.00 -36.76 -4.45
CA LYS A 34 8.89 -37.68 -4.74
C LYS A 34 9.40 -39.08 -5.00
N LEU A 35 10.42 -39.25 -5.84
CA LEU A 35 11.04 -40.55 -6.08
C LEU A 35 11.65 -41.12 -4.78
N ARG A 36 12.27 -40.26 -3.96
CA ARG A 36 12.78 -40.67 -2.64
C ARG A 36 11.65 -41.09 -1.69
N ALA A 37 10.57 -40.32 -1.59
CA ALA A 37 9.42 -40.67 -0.75
C ALA A 37 8.73 -41.95 -1.23
N ALA A 38 8.55 -42.11 -2.55
CA ALA A 38 7.99 -43.30 -3.17
C ALA A 38 8.86 -44.55 -2.91
N SER A 39 10.19 -44.43 -3.03
CA SER A 39 11.12 -45.53 -2.75
C SER A 39 11.10 -46.00 -1.29
N ARG A 40 10.75 -45.12 -0.35
CA ARG A 40 10.65 -45.43 1.09
C ARG A 40 9.26 -45.96 1.49
N GLY A 41 8.28 -45.89 0.60
CA GLY A 41 6.88 -46.22 0.91
C GLY A 41 6.18 -45.16 1.77
N ASP A 42 6.72 -43.95 1.85
CA ASP A 42 6.17 -42.85 2.66
C ASP A 42 4.99 -42.20 1.91
N ILE A 43 3.84 -42.88 1.87
CA ILE A 43 2.61 -42.42 1.18
C ILE A 43 2.12 -41.07 1.72
N ALA A 44 2.27 -40.83 3.03
CA ALA A 44 1.93 -39.55 3.66
C ALA A 44 2.82 -38.40 3.17
N ARG A 45 4.12 -38.67 2.95
CA ARG A 45 5.08 -37.67 2.46
C ARG A 45 4.88 -37.41 0.97
N LEU A 46 4.49 -38.41 0.19
CA LEU A 46 4.07 -38.26 -1.22
C LEU A 46 2.88 -37.30 -1.35
N GLY A 47 1.85 -37.47 -0.53
CA GLY A 47 0.71 -36.54 -0.49
C GLY A 47 1.13 -35.12 -0.08
N GLN A 48 2.05 -35.00 0.88
CA GLN A 48 2.56 -33.71 1.33
C GLN A 48 3.39 -32.98 0.26
N ILE A 49 4.24 -33.69 -0.49
CA ILE A 49 5.04 -33.12 -1.58
C ILE A 49 4.17 -32.79 -2.80
N GLU A 50 3.10 -33.55 -3.07
CA GLU A 50 2.10 -33.16 -4.08
C GLU A 50 1.36 -31.87 -3.70
N ILE A 51 1.10 -31.65 -2.41
CA ILE A 51 0.49 -30.41 -1.88
C ILE A 51 1.46 -29.21 -1.91
N GLU A 52 2.78 -29.44 -1.89
CA GLU A 52 3.81 -28.39 -1.95
C GLU A 52 4.18 -27.96 -3.38
N MET A 53 4.00 -28.84 -4.38
CA MET A 53 4.28 -28.54 -5.79
C MET A 53 3.15 -27.81 -6.51
N ASP A 54 1.94 -27.88 -5.95
CA ASP A 54 0.81 -27.03 -6.31
C ASP A 54 0.90 -25.80 -5.40
N SER A 55 1.42 -24.67 -5.90
CA SER A 55 1.47 -23.38 -5.19
C SER A 55 0.05 -22.78 -5.01
N LEU A 56 -0.92 -23.61 -4.66
CA LEU A 56 -2.29 -23.25 -4.36
C LEU A 56 -2.31 -22.70 -2.94
N LEU A 57 -2.54 -21.39 -2.82
CA LEU A 57 -2.80 -20.75 -1.55
C LEU A 57 -3.81 -21.57 -0.75
N ARG A 58 -3.54 -21.77 0.55
CA ARG A 58 -4.51 -22.39 1.46
C ARG A 58 -5.77 -21.50 1.49
N PRO A 59 -6.98 -22.06 1.67
CA PRO A 59 -8.21 -21.26 1.78
C PRO A 59 -8.11 -20.12 2.81
N LYS A 60 -7.43 -20.38 3.94
CA LYS A 60 -7.16 -19.37 4.98
C LYS A 60 -6.31 -18.20 4.47
N GLU A 61 -5.34 -18.44 3.59
CA GLU A 61 -4.48 -17.41 3.01
C GLU A 61 -5.23 -16.59 1.97
N ILE A 62 -6.05 -17.23 1.13
CA ILE A 62 -6.98 -16.53 0.21
C ILE A 62 -7.87 -15.59 1.00
N GLN A 63 -8.52 -16.09 2.05
CA GLN A 63 -9.39 -15.31 2.91
C GLN A 63 -8.67 -14.17 3.63
N ALA A 64 -7.44 -14.42 4.11
CA ALA A 64 -6.63 -13.39 4.77
C ALA A 64 -6.26 -12.26 3.80
N ARG A 65 -5.82 -12.59 2.58
CA ARG A 65 -5.50 -11.59 1.54
C ARG A 65 -6.72 -10.76 1.14
N ILE A 66 -7.87 -11.40 0.94
CA ILE A 66 -9.10 -10.69 0.60
C ILE A 66 -9.58 -9.81 1.76
N ARG A 67 -9.44 -10.27 3.01
CA ARG A 67 -9.75 -9.47 4.21
C ARG A 67 -8.83 -8.26 4.34
N ALA A 68 -7.60 -8.37 3.85
CA ALA A 68 -6.62 -7.28 3.77
C ALA A 68 -6.84 -6.33 2.58
N GLY A 69 -7.88 -6.53 1.77
CA GLY A 69 -8.26 -5.61 0.69
C GLY A 69 -7.90 -6.08 -0.72
N ALA A 70 -7.21 -7.21 -0.88
CA ALA A 70 -6.93 -7.76 -2.21
C ALA A 70 -8.23 -8.12 -2.96
N THR A 71 -8.26 -7.88 -4.27
CA THR A 71 -9.40 -8.31 -5.10
C THR A 71 -9.29 -9.80 -5.44
N VAL A 72 -10.40 -10.41 -5.84
CA VAL A 72 -10.44 -11.83 -6.22
C VAL A 72 -9.53 -12.09 -7.42
N GLU A 73 -9.53 -11.16 -8.39
CA GLU A 73 -8.70 -11.20 -9.60
C GLU A 73 -7.21 -11.09 -9.26
N GLN A 74 -6.85 -10.18 -8.34
CA GLN A 74 -5.48 -10.03 -7.87
C GLN A 74 -4.99 -11.32 -7.20
N VAL A 75 -5.78 -11.88 -6.27
CA VAL A 75 -5.42 -13.13 -5.59
C VAL A 75 -5.29 -14.28 -6.58
N ALA A 76 -6.19 -14.38 -7.57
CA ALA A 76 -6.12 -15.39 -8.62
C ALA A 76 -4.85 -15.24 -9.48
N SER A 77 -4.55 -14.02 -9.92
CA SER A 77 -3.34 -13.70 -10.70
C SER A 77 -2.06 -14.01 -9.93
N ASP A 78 -1.97 -13.59 -8.66
CA ASP A 78 -0.77 -13.75 -7.83
C ASP A 78 -0.51 -15.20 -7.43
N SER A 79 -1.57 -16.02 -7.34
CA SER A 79 -1.48 -17.44 -6.96
C SER A 79 -1.47 -18.40 -8.14
N GLY A 80 -1.70 -17.90 -9.37
CA GLY A 80 -1.89 -18.74 -10.55
C GLY A 80 -3.14 -19.62 -10.49
N MET A 81 -4.06 -19.38 -9.55
CA MET A 81 -5.30 -20.15 -9.41
C MET A 81 -6.38 -19.66 -10.38
N ALA A 82 -7.26 -20.56 -10.80
CA ALA A 82 -8.45 -20.18 -11.55
C ALA A 82 -9.35 -19.28 -10.70
N LEU A 83 -9.85 -18.18 -11.30
CA LEU A 83 -10.70 -17.19 -10.64
C LEU A 83 -11.90 -17.83 -9.92
N SER A 84 -12.59 -18.78 -10.56
CA SER A 84 -13.73 -19.50 -10.00
C SER A 84 -13.41 -20.28 -8.72
N ARG A 85 -12.17 -20.74 -8.55
CA ARG A 85 -11.75 -21.43 -7.33
C ARG A 85 -11.52 -20.45 -6.17
N VAL A 86 -11.01 -19.25 -6.48
CA VAL A 86 -10.81 -18.18 -5.48
C VAL A 86 -12.17 -17.63 -5.02
N GLU A 87 -13.12 -17.44 -5.95
CA GLU A 87 -14.47 -16.90 -5.67
C GLU A 87 -15.22 -17.66 -4.56
N VAL A 88 -15.16 -18.99 -4.57
CA VAL A 88 -15.83 -19.84 -3.56
C VAL A 88 -15.35 -19.51 -2.14
N PHE A 89 -14.05 -19.24 -1.97
CA PHE A 89 -13.47 -18.89 -0.69
C PHE A 89 -13.55 -17.38 -0.38
N ALA A 90 -13.69 -16.56 -1.42
CA ALA A 90 -13.83 -15.11 -1.32
C ALA A 90 -15.20 -14.68 -0.79
N HIS A 91 -16.28 -15.34 -1.22
CA HIS A 91 -17.65 -14.89 -0.96
C HIS A 91 -17.96 -14.62 0.53
N PRO A 92 -17.59 -15.49 1.50
CA PRO A 92 -17.81 -15.20 2.92
C PRO A 92 -17.07 -13.95 3.43
N VAL A 93 -15.87 -13.70 2.91
CA VAL A 93 -15.04 -12.54 3.31
C VAL A 93 -15.54 -11.27 2.64
N LEU A 94 -15.97 -11.35 1.38
CA LEU A 94 -16.63 -10.23 0.71
C LEU A 94 -17.91 -9.82 1.44
N LEU A 95 -18.67 -10.78 1.99
CA LEU A 95 -19.82 -10.47 2.83
C LEU A 95 -19.40 -9.77 4.12
N GLU A 96 -18.37 -10.26 4.83
CA GLU A 96 -17.79 -9.60 6.01
C GLU A 96 -17.39 -8.14 5.70
N ARG A 97 -16.70 -7.93 4.57
CA ARG A 97 -16.29 -6.61 4.08
C ARG A 97 -17.48 -5.70 3.78
N SER A 98 -18.49 -6.22 3.08
CA SER A 98 -19.70 -5.45 2.80
C SER A 98 -20.45 -5.06 4.09
N GLN A 99 -20.49 -5.95 5.08
CA GLN A 99 -21.09 -5.64 6.38
C GLN A 99 -20.28 -4.59 7.15
N ALA A 100 -18.95 -4.69 7.12
CA ALA A 100 -18.07 -3.68 7.71
C ALA A 100 -18.25 -2.31 7.03
N ALA A 101 -18.40 -2.26 5.70
CA ALA A 101 -18.70 -1.05 4.96
C ALA A 101 -20.06 -0.45 5.36
N SER A 102 -21.09 -1.28 5.55
CA SER A 102 -22.40 -0.85 6.03
C SER A 102 -22.35 -0.31 7.47
N MET A 103 -21.58 -0.93 8.35
CA MET A 103 -21.36 -0.42 9.71
C MET A 103 -20.60 0.91 9.69
N ALA A 104 -19.57 1.03 8.84
CA ALA A 104 -18.82 2.27 8.69
C ALA A 104 -19.69 3.43 8.16
N GLN A 105 -20.59 3.13 7.21
CA GLN A 105 -21.59 4.10 6.72
C GLN A 105 -22.53 4.60 7.83
N ALA A 106 -22.88 3.74 8.78
CA ALA A 106 -23.69 4.10 9.94
C ALA A 106 -22.89 4.79 11.06
N GLY A 107 -21.55 4.81 10.97
CA GLY A 107 -20.69 5.45 11.96
C GLY A 107 -20.69 6.98 11.85
N HIS A 108 -20.22 7.63 12.90
CA HIS A 108 -20.22 9.09 13.04
C HIS A 108 -18.84 9.69 12.74
N PRO A 109 -18.70 10.59 11.74
CA PRO A 109 -17.44 11.25 11.45
C PRO A 109 -16.90 12.07 12.63
N LEU A 110 -15.64 11.87 12.99
CA LEU A 110 -14.95 12.64 14.01
C LEU A 110 -14.44 13.95 13.41
N ARG A 111 -14.93 15.06 13.96
CA ARG A 111 -14.55 16.43 13.58
C ARG A 111 -13.78 17.10 14.72
N HIS A 112 -13.33 18.33 14.48
CA HIS A 112 -12.62 19.14 15.49
C HIS A 112 -13.49 19.47 16.72
N ASP A 113 -14.82 19.52 16.55
CA ASP A 113 -15.82 19.75 17.59
C ASP A 113 -16.36 18.45 18.23
N GLY A 114 -15.89 17.27 17.75
CA GLY A 114 -16.28 15.95 18.25
C GLY A 114 -16.99 15.10 17.19
N PRO A 115 -17.60 13.97 17.59
CA PRO A 115 -18.38 13.13 16.68
C PRO A 115 -19.59 13.87 16.12
N ALA A 116 -19.76 13.82 14.80
CA ALA A 116 -20.90 14.41 14.13
C ALA A 116 -22.21 13.72 14.53
N VAL A 117 -23.30 14.47 14.64
CA VAL A 117 -24.64 13.91 14.90
C VAL A 117 -25.12 13.03 13.74
N GLN A 118 -24.80 13.43 12.52
CA GLN A 118 -25.16 12.70 11.30
C GLN A 118 -24.20 11.52 11.08
N THR A 119 -24.71 10.46 10.46
CA THR A 119 -23.90 9.32 10.04
C THR A 119 -23.06 9.67 8.82
N LEU A 120 -22.02 8.88 8.55
CA LEU A 120 -21.17 9.04 7.37
C LEU A 120 -22.01 9.01 6.09
N ALA A 121 -22.96 8.09 5.98
CA ALA A 121 -23.84 7.98 4.82
C ALA A 121 -24.65 9.26 4.57
N GLU A 122 -25.20 9.86 5.62
CA GLU A 122 -25.98 11.11 5.53
C GLU A 122 -25.10 12.28 5.09
N VAL A 123 -23.93 12.42 5.72
CA VAL A 123 -22.98 13.49 5.40
C VAL A 123 -22.50 13.39 3.95
N VAL A 124 -22.11 12.18 3.52
CA VAL A 124 -21.69 11.92 2.14
C VAL A 124 -22.83 12.16 1.16
N ALA A 125 -24.06 11.75 1.47
CA ALA A 125 -25.22 11.99 0.61
C ALA A 125 -25.50 13.48 0.41
N LEU A 126 -25.39 14.30 1.47
CA LEU A 126 -25.51 15.75 1.39
C LEU A 126 -24.39 16.36 0.54
N ALA A 127 -23.15 15.91 0.76
CA ALA A 127 -21.98 16.34 0.01
C ALA A 127 -22.11 16.03 -1.50
N PHE A 128 -22.52 14.81 -1.85
CA PHE A 128 -22.77 14.40 -3.23
C PHE A 128 -23.86 15.24 -3.88
N ARG A 129 -24.99 15.44 -3.20
CA ARG A 129 -26.09 16.28 -3.70
C ARG A 129 -25.65 17.72 -3.95
N ALA A 130 -24.83 18.28 -3.06
CA ALA A 130 -24.34 19.65 -3.21
C ALA A 130 -23.41 19.82 -4.43
N ARG A 131 -22.67 18.77 -4.83
CA ARG A 131 -21.83 18.76 -6.03
C ARG A 131 -22.50 18.18 -7.28
N GLY A 132 -23.78 17.81 -7.20
CA GLY A 132 -24.52 17.23 -8.32
C GLY A 132 -24.10 15.80 -8.69
N HIS A 133 -23.51 15.06 -7.75
CA HIS A 133 -23.20 13.64 -7.90
C HIS A 133 -24.35 12.76 -7.42
N HIS A 134 -24.47 11.57 -8.00
CA HIS A 134 -25.43 10.55 -7.58
C HIS A 134 -24.70 9.50 -6.72
N LEU A 135 -25.16 9.32 -5.48
CA LEU A 135 -24.54 8.35 -4.56
C LEU A 135 -24.78 6.89 -5.01
N ASP A 136 -25.86 6.64 -5.76
CA ASP A 136 -26.21 5.31 -6.28
C ASP A 136 -25.20 4.77 -7.31
N GLU A 137 -24.39 5.65 -7.90
CA GLU A 137 -23.30 5.29 -8.82
C GLU A 137 -21.99 5.02 -8.08
N ALA A 138 -21.94 5.26 -6.77
CA ALA A 138 -20.78 5.06 -5.94
C ALA A 138 -20.77 3.64 -5.33
N THR A 139 -19.58 3.07 -5.18
CA THR A 139 -19.38 1.74 -4.61
C THR A 139 -18.67 1.86 -3.26
N TRP A 140 -19.28 1.24 -2.25
CA TRP A 140 -18.69 1.10 -0.92
C TRP A 140 -18.00 -0.23 -0.75
N ASP A 141 -16.88 -0.22 -0.04
CA ASP A 141 -16.12 -1.40 0.33
C ASP A 141 -15.43 -1.16 1.67
N ALA A 142 -14.98 -2.22 2.33
CA ALA A 142 -14.15 -2.10 3.52
C ALA A 142 -13.16 -3.27 3.60
N TRP A 143 -12.03 -3.05 4.25
CA TRP A 143 -11.03 -4.09 4.53
C TRP A 143 -10.32 -3.81 5.84
N ARG A 144 -9.50 -4.74 6.29
CA ARG A 144 -8.61 -4.53 7.43
C ARG A 144 -7.24 -4.11 6.95
N ASP A 145 -6.73 -3.03 7.51
CA ASP A 145 -5.36 -2.58 7.29
C ASP A 145 -4.34 -3.47 8.02
N GLU A 146 -3.05 -3.20 7.86
CA GLU A 146 -1.94 -3.90 8.52
C GLU A 146 -2.07 -3.88 10.06
N ASP A 147 -2.61 -2.78 10.60
CA ASP A 147 -2.93 -2.60 12.02
C ASP A 147 -4.19 -3.38 12.48
N ASN A 148 -4.82 -4.16 11.60
CA ASN A 148 -6.08 -4.87 11.82
C ASN A 148 -7.26 -3.94 12.18
N LYS A 149 -7.19 -2.67 11.75
CA LYS A 149 -8.27 -1.68 11.84
C LYS A 149 -9.10 -1.68 10.56
N TRP A 150 -10.40 -1.43 10.67
CA TRP A 150 -11.27 -1.34 9.51
C TRP A 150 -11.01 -0.04 8.76
N VAL A 151 -10.83 -0.15 7.45
CA VAL A 151 -10.79 0.96 6.51
C VAL A 151 -11.97 0.81 5.56
N ALA A 152 -12.86 1.79 5.56
CA ALA A 152 -13.95 1.90 4.60
C ALA A 152 -13.49 2.77 3.43
N GLN A 153 -13.88 2.38 2.22
CA GLN A 153 -13.60 3.11 0.99
C GLN A 153 -14.92 3.41 0.28
N LEU A 154 -15.05 4.64 -0.19
CA LEU A 154 -16.04 5.02 -1.19
C LEU A 154 -15.33 5.30 -2.50
N GLN A 155 -15.79 4.68 -3.57
CA GLN A 155 -15.31 4.91 -4.93
C GLN A 155 -16.44 5.45 -5.79
N TRP A 156 -16.21 6.54 -6.52
CA TRP A 156 -17.20 7.11 -7.45
C TRP A 156 -16.53 7.68 -8.69
N GLN A 157 -17.31 7.89 -9.75
CA GLN A 157 -16.85 8.53 -10.98
C GLN A 157 -17.25 10.01 -10.99
N ALA A 158 -16.31 10.89 -11.30
CA ALA A 158 -16.57 12.29 -11.59
C ALA A 158 -16.07 12.61 -13.01
N GLY A 159 -16.99 12.63 -13.98
CA GLY A 159 -16.63 12.81 -15.39
C GLY A 159 -15.79 11.63 -15.92
N ARG A 160 -14.47 11.83 -16.03
CA ARG A 160 -13.51 10.80 -16.50
C ARG A 160 -12.54 10.33 -15.41
N THR A 161 -12.69 10.82 -14.18
CA THR A 161 -11.80 10.49 -13.07
C THR A 161 -12.51 9.61 -12.06
N THR A 162 -11.89 8.48 -11.74
CA THR A 162 -12.30 7.61 -10.63
C THR A 162 -11.75 8.21 -9.34
N ASN A 163 -12.62 8.71 -8.48
CA ASN A 163 -12.25 9.23 -7.18
C ASN A 163 -12.44 8.15 -6.12
N LYS A 164 -11.63 8.26 -5.05
CA LYS A 164 -11.68 7.38 -3.89
C LYS A 164 -11.54 8.22 -2.63
N ALA A 165 -12.23 7.83 -1.59
CA ALA A 165 -12.11 8.40 -0.25
C ALA A 165 -12.02 7.26 0.76
N HIS A 166 -11.12 7.38 1.72
CA HIS A 166 -10.85 6.37 2.72
C HIS A 166 -11.07 6.89 4.14
N TRP A 167 -11.70 6.05 4.96
CA TRP A 167 -11.96 6.33 6.35
C TRP A 167 -11.58 5.17 7.24
N GLN A 168 -10.96 5.46 8.39
CA GLN A 168 -10.78 4.47 9.45
C GLN A 168 -12.05 4.37 10.28
N PHE A 169 -12.54 3.15 10.47
CA PHE A 169 -13.73 2.84 11.26
C PHE A 169 -13.34 2.14 12.58
N LEU A 170 -13.84 2.70 13.68
CA LEU A 170 -13.71 2.14 15.01
C LEU A 170 -15.11 1.83 15.55
N PRO A 171 -15.51 0.55 15.65
CA PRO A 171 -16.80 0.17 16.21
C PRO A 171 -16.92 0.60 17.68
N ASP A 172 -18.06 1.18 18.05
CA ASP A 172 -18.42 1.52 19.42
C ASP A 172 -19.88 1.14 19.72
N GLY A 173 -20.34 1.34 20.96
CA GLY A 173 -21.71 1.02 21.37
C GLY A 173 -22.80 1.93 20.78
N HIS A 174 -22.42 3.00 20.08
CA HIS A 174 -23.30 4.03 19.52
C HIS A 174 -23.28 4.06 17.98
N GLY A 175 -22.72 3.04 17.32
CA GLY A 175 -22.67 2.94 15.85
C GLY A 175 -21.27 3.08 15.27
N GLY A 176 -20.28 3.43 16.09
CA GLY A 176 -18.88 3.57 15.74
C GLY A 176 -18.50 4.98 15.32
N THR A 177 -17.20 5.25 15.41
CA THR A 177 -16.59 6.51 15.01
C THR A 177 -15.80 6.33 13.72
N ILE A 178 -15.82 7.36 12.87
CA ILE A 178 -15.17 7.39 11.56
C ILE A 178 -14.15 8.52 11.51
N THR A 179 -12.90 8.23 11.15
CA THR A 179 -11.85 9.24 10.97
C THR A 179 -11.39 9.27 9.50
N PRO A 180 -11.35 10.43 8.83
CA PRO A 180 -10.85 10.50 7.46
C PRO A 180 -9.35 10.18 7.40
N LEU A 181 -8.94 9.43 6.36
CA LEU A 181 -7.54 9.05 6.13
C LEU A 181 -6.89 9.81 4.99
N ASP A 182 -7.68 10.39 4.08
CA ASP A 182 -7.20 11.17 2.94
C ASP A 182 -7.96 12.49 2.77
N ASP A 183 -7.48 13.32 1.85
CA ASP A 183 -8.04 14.64 1.58
C ASP A 183 -9.48 14.53 1.03
N ALA A 184 -9.74 13.55 0.17
CA ALA A 184 -11.08 13.34 -0.40
C ALA A 184 -12.12 12.96 0.67
N ALA A 185 -11.73 12.11 1.64
CA ALA A 185 -12.53 11.76 2.80
C ALA A 185 -12.76 12.95 3.72
N SER A 186 -11.70 13.74 3.97
CA SER A 186 -11.75 14.95 4.79
C SER A 186 -12.69 15.99 4.18
N GLU A 187 -12.57 16.21 2.87
CA GLU A 187 -13.47 17.07 2.12
C GLU A 187 -14.92 16.57 2.23
N LEU A 188 -15.19 15.29 1.94
CA LEU A 188 -16.57 14.77 1.95
C LEU A 188 -17.27 14.88 3.31
N VAL A 189 -16.51 14.84 4.41
CA VAL A 189 -17.09 15.05 5.74
C VAL A 189 -17.24 16.53 6.08
N ASP A 190 -16.46 17.45 5.49
CA ASP A 190 -16.53 18.89 5.78
C ASP A 190 -17.95 19.46 5.52
N PRO A 191 -18.60 20.17 6.48
CA PRO A 191 -19.92 20.75 6.24
C PRO A 191 -19.88 21.82 5.13
N ASP A 192 -18.72 22.43 4.90
CA ASP A 192 -18.50 23.44 3.87
C ASP A 192 -18.20 22.83 2.48
N PHE A 193 -18.17 21.50 2.32
CA PHE A 193 -17.84 20.82 1.06
C PHE A 193 -18.65 21.29 -0.15
N GLY A 194 -19.92 21.62 0.08
CA GLY A 194 -20.87 22.08 -0.93
C GLY A 194 -20.81 23.59 -1.19
N ARG A 195 -20.02 24.34 -0.42
CA ARG A 195 -19.84 25.77 -0.64
C ARG A 195 -19.00 25.93 -1.90
N GLN A 196 -19.53 26.67 -2.87
CA GLN A 196 -18.76 27.03 -4.07
C GLN A 196 -17.44 27.63 -3.60
N LEU A 197 -16.32 27.00 -4.01
CA LEU A 197 -14.99 27.55 -3.80
C LEU A 197 -15.05 28.98 -4.35
N ARG A 198 -14.89 29.98 -3.47
CA ARG A 198 -14.80 31.37 -3.97
C ARG A 198 -13.65 31.35 -4.96
N GLY A 199 -13.95 31.66 -6.22
CA GLY A 199 -12.90 31.88 -7.21
C GLY A 199 -11.88 32.83 -6.58
N LEU A 200 -10.61 32.42 -6.59
CA LEU A 200 -9.54 33.29 -6.13
C LEU A 200 -9.72 34.60 -6.88
N ALA A 201 -9.93 35.70 -6.14
CA ALA A 201 -10.05 37.01 -6.75
C ALA A 201 -8.80 37.19 -7.63
N PRO A 202 -8.95 37.52 -8.93
CA PRO A 202 -7.79 37.71 -9.78
C PRO A 202 -6.89 38.73 -9.09
N VAL A 203 -5.65 38.34 -8.82
CA VAL A 203 -4.65 39.26 -8.27
C VAL A 203 -4.53 40.37 -9.29
N ARG A 204 -5.02 41.56 -8.93
CA ARG A 204 -4.93 42.73 -9.79
C ARG A 204 -3.43 42.96 -10.01
N ALA A 205 -2.95 42.73 -11.23
CA ALA A 205 -1.62 43.16 -11.60
C ALA A 205 -1.55 44.64 -11.22
N LEU A 206 -0.64 45.01 -10.31
CA LEU A 206 -0.31 46.41 -10.16
C LEU A 206 0.13 46.86 -11.56
N GLU A 207 -0.62 47.76 -12.16
CA GLU A 207 -0.11 48.57 -13.25
C GLU A 207 1.13 49.25 -12.68
N VAL A 208 2.30 48.74 -13.05
CA VAL A 208 3.54 49.47 -12.91
C VAL A 208 3.28 50.75 -13.66
N ALA A 209 3.12 51.84 -12.90
CA ALA A 209 3.02 53.18 -13.48
C ALA A 209 4.20 53.32 -14.45
N PRO A 210 4.00 53.92 -15.63
CA PRO A 210 5.11 54.17 -16.53
C PRO A 210 6.04 55.14 -15.81
N GLU A 211 7.06 54.61 -15.13
CA GLU A 211 8.24 55.39 -14.83
C GLU A 211 8.84 55.71 -16.20
N GLU A 212 8.71 56.97 -16.56
CA GLU A 212 9.47 57.60 -17.62
C GLU A 212 10.94 57.18 -17.48
N SER A 213 11.58 56.91 -18.63
CA SER A 213 12.99 56.57 -18.83
C SER A 213 13.42 55.12 -18.59
N GLN A 214 12.96 54.23 -19.47
CA GLN A 214 13.87 53.18 -19.95
C GLN A 214 14.95 53.87 -20.81
N GLN A 215 16.03 54.29 -20.17
CA GLN A 215 17.27 54.60 -20.88
C GLN A 215 17.67 53.33 -21.64
N THR A 216 17.62 53.41 -22.97
CA THR A 216 18.03 52.32 -23.85
C THR A 216 19.51 52.04 -23.62
N PHE A 217 19.85 50.78 -23.45
CA PHE A 217 21.22 50.29 -23.23
C PHE A 217 22.22 50.77 -24.32
N ASP A 218 21.72 51.09 -25.52
CA ASP A 218 22.48 51.70 -26.63
C ASP A 218 22.99 53.13 -26.36
N GLU A 219 22.40 53.86 -25.41
CA GLU A 219 22.82 55.24 -25.10
C GLU A 219 24.03 55.28 -24.14
N TYR A 220 24.42 54.15 -23.56
CA TYR A 220 25.57 54.05 -22.65
C TYR A 220 26.90 53.70 -23.35
N TYR A 221 26.86 53.10 -24.54
CA TYR A 221 28.06 52.77 -25.33
C TYR A 221 28.04 53.48 -26.67
N GLY A 222 28.35 54.78 -26.63
CA GLY A 222 28.72 55.55 -27.82
C GLY A 222 29.85 54.84 -28.57
N VAL A 223 29.60 54.63 -29.86
CA VAL A 223 30.58 54.15 -30.83
C VAL A 223 31.69 55.20 -30.96
N GLU A 224 32.83 54.96 -30.33
CA GLU A 224 34.11 55.40 -30.88
C GLU A 224 34.81 54.15 -31.42
N ALA A 225 34.68 54.01 -32.75
CA ALA A 225 35.59 53.19 -33.52
C ALA A 225 36.91 53.96 -33.60
N ASP A 226 37.95 53.45 -32.94
CA ASP A 226 39.32 53.68 -33.37
C ASP A 226 40.17 52.41 -33.22
N SER A 227 40.53 51.90 -34.40
CA SER A 227 41.79 51.27 -34.82
C SER A 227 42.58 50.34 -33.88
N GLU A 228 42.80 49.15 -34.44
CA GLU A 228 44.06 48.37 -34.45
C GLU A 228 44.58 47.80 -33.12
N LEU A 229 44.68 46.48 -33.03
CA LEU A 229 45.97 45.76 -33.15
C LEU A 229 45.78 44.24 -32.94
N GLU A 230 46.36 43.52 -33.90
CA GLU A 230 47.04 42.21 -33.83
C GLU A 230 46.37 40.97 -33.20
N ALA A 231 46.37 39.94 -34.03
CA ALA A 231 46.16 38.55 -33.65
C ALA A 231 47.31 38.05 -32.78
N ASP A 232 46.98 37.33 -31.70
CA ASP A 232 47.80 36.21 -31.29
C ASP A 232 46.98 35.12 -30.59
N ALA A 233 47.49 33.90 -30.73
CA ALA A 233 46.86 32.64 -30.41
C ALA A 233 46.88 32.29 -28.90
N VAL A 234 46.36 31.10 -28.61
CA VAL A 234 46.80 30.11 -27.59
C VAL A 234 45.71 29.68 -26.59
N GLU A 235 45.20 28.47 -26.87
CA GLU A 235 45.00 27.29 -25.99
C GLU A 235 44.45 27.39 -24.55
N ASP A 236 43.36 26.64 -24.36
CA ASP A 236 43.21 25.48 -23.47
C ASP A 236 43.23 25.66 -21.93
N ALA A 237 42.07 25.40 -21.29
CA ALA A 237 41.91 24.42 -20.19
C ALA A 237 40.54 24.57 -19.46
N PRO A 238 39.93 23.46 -18.97
CA PRO A 238 38.60 23.45 -18.38
C PRO A 238 38.59 23.70 -16.86
N VAL A 239 37.57 24.41 -16.36
CA VAL A 239 37.36 24.65 -14.93
C VAL A 239 36.54 23.52 -14.31
N VAL A 240 37.18 22.81 -13.38
CA VAL A 240 36.65 21.76 -12.50
C VAL A 240 35.65 22.36 -11.49
N VAL A 241 34.46 21.77 -11.40
CA VAL A 241 33.46 22.08 -10.36
C VAL A 241 33.69 21.16 -9.16
N THR A 242 34.03 21.72 -8.01
CA THR A 242 34.15 21.03 -6.72
C THR A 242 32.88 21.22 -5.89
N GLU A 243 32.25 20.12 -5.47
CA GLU A 243 31.22 20.06 -4.42
C GLU A 243 31.82 20.38 -3.03
N PRO A 244 31.11 21.10 -2.14
CA PRO A 244 31.50 21.19 -0.75
C PRO A 244 30.86 20.09 0.10
N LYS A 245 31.75 19.29 0.68
CA LYS A 245 31.57 18.30 1.74
C LYS A 245 31.08 18.97 3.03
N HIS A 246 29.99 18.47 3.62
CA HIS A 246 29.53 18.86 4.95
C HIS A 246 30.14 17.92 6.00
N ASP A 247 30.95 18.50 6.90
CA ASP A 247 31.59 17.81 8.01
C ASP A 247 30.61 17.48 9.14
N ALA A 248 30.80 16.28 9.71
CA ALA A 248 30.11 15.76 10.87
C ALA A 248 30.89 16.07 12.17
N ALA A 249 30.17 16.42 13.24
CA ALA A 249 30.68 16.56 14.61
C ALA A 249 29.55 16.22 15.62
N PRO A 250 29.84 15.83 16.88
CA PRO A 250 29.37 14.55 17.43
C PRO A 250 28.35 14.62 18.59
N ALA A 251 27.76 13.47 18.88
CA ALA A 251 26.75 13.22 19.92
C ALA A 251 27.26 13.39 21.38
N PRO A 252 26.41 13.86 22.31
CA PRO A 252 26.66 13.75 23.75
C PRO A 252 25.97 12.52 24.39
N LYS A 253 26.59 12.05 25.48
CA LYS A 253 26.38 10.78 26.19
C LYS A 253 25.18 10.76 27.14
N LYS A 254 24.77 9.53 27.46
CA LYS A 254 23.73 9.07 28.39
C LYS A 254 23.85 9.63 29.81
N ASP A 255 22.73 10.09 30.35
CA ASP A 255 22.48 10.14 31.79
C ASP A 255 21.37 9.14 32.19
N LYS A 256 21.70 8.28 33.16
CA LYS A 256 20.80 7.32 33.80
C LYS A 256 19.88 8.07 34.77
N LYS A 257 18.59 8.16 34.45
CA LYS A 257 17.54 8.54 35.40
C LYS A 257 16.51 7.41 35.45
N GLY A 258 16.25 6.91 36.66
CA GLY A 258 15.51 5.68 36.93
C GLY A 258 14.12 5.68 36.32
N LYS A 259 13.76 4.58 35.67
CA LYS A 259 12.40 4.32 35.20
C LYS A 259 11.51 4.08 36.43
N PRO A 260 10.28 4.62 36.49
CA PRO A 260 9.31 4.19 37.50
C PRO A 260 9.05 2.69 37.32
N ALA A 261 9.12 1.92 38.40
CA ALA A 261 8.82 0.49 38.37
C ALA A 261 7.35 0.31 37.98
N MET A 262 7.11 -0.20 36.77
CA MET A 262 5.77 -0.65 36.39
C MET A 262 5.42 -1.86 37.27
N PRO A 263 4.22 -1.88 37.88
CA PRO A 263 3.77 -3.03 38.65
C PRO A 263 3.72 -4.27 37.75
N SER A 264 3.94 -5.43 38.36
CA SER A 264 3.88 -6.68 37.63
C SER A 264 2.45 -6.95 37.16
N TRP A 265 2.30 -7.72 36.08
CA TRP A 265 0.99 -8.03 35.50
C TRP A 265 0.10 -8.87 36.43
N GLU A 266 0.71 -9.55 37.42
CA GLU A 266 -0.01 -10.28 38.48
C GLU A 266 -0.66 -9.33 39.50
N ASP A 267 -0.06 -8.17 39.79
CA ASP A 267 -0.61 -7.18 40.74
C ASP A 267 -1.92 -6.56 40.23
N VAL A 268 -2.06 -6.41 38.90
CA VAL A 268 -3.25 -5.85 38.25
C VAL A 268 -4.41 -6.86 38.25
N LEU A 269 -4.12 -8.16 38.13
CA LEU A 269 -5.13 -9.20 38.12
C LEU A 269 -5.58 -9.63 39.53
N LEU A 270 -4.69 -9.53 40.52
CA LEU A 270 -4.98 -10.02 41.88
C LEU A 270 -5.36 -8.93 42.87
N GLY A 271 -5.24 -7.64 42.51
CA GLY A 271 -5.77 -6.53 43.30
C GLY A 271 -5.14 -6.35 44.68
N VAL A 272 -3.94 -6.89 44.91
CA VAL A 272 -3.20 -6.77 46.18
C VAL A 272 -2.07 -5.75 45.99
N ARG A 273 -2.11 -4.67 46.77
CA ARG A 273 -1.06 -3.64 46.77
C ARG A 273 0.15 -4.18 47.54
N SER A 274 1.29 -4.39 46.89
CA SER A 274 2.55 -4.67 47.57
C SER A 274 3.02 -3.43 48.34
N ASN A 275 2.90 -3.50 49.67
CA ASN A 275 3.33 -2.46 50.59
C ASN A 275 4.83 -2.64 50.85
N GLY A 276 5.68 -1.86 50.20
CA GLY A 276 7.12 -1.81 50.51
C GLY A 276 7.37 -1.09 51.83
N HIS A 277 7.93 -1.79 52.82
CA HIS A 277 8.61 -1.20 53.98
C HIS A 277 10.10 -1.53 53.87
N ASN A 278 10.93 -0.47 53.95
CA ASN A 278 12.38 -0.38 54.15
C ASN A 278 13.31 -1.41 53.50
#